data_AF-A0A0F5F030-F1
#
_entry.id   AF-A0A0F5F030-F1
#
_cell.length_a   1.000
_cell.length_b   1.000
_cell.length_c   1.000
_cell.angle_alpha   90.00
_cell.angle_beta   90.00
_cell.angle_gamma   90.00
#
_symmetry.space_group_name_H-M   'P 1'
#
loop_
_entity.id
_entity.type
_entity.pdbx_description
1 polymer ?
#
loop_
_entity_poly.entity_id
_entity_poly.type
_entity_poly.pdbx_seq_one_letter_code
_entity_poly.pdbx_strand_id
1 'polypeptide(L)'
;MGLTLEQQKELAKFEGYSDFDAWLEMDKKRAEKTERELAEAEAYKPTKAEIARKINDLRTNPFAIEYYRRISMNDDLTVEQVIKRLEKTKTSD
;
A
#
# COMPACT_ATOMS: atom_id res chain seq x y z
N MET A 1 -22.60 -5.65 19.10
CA MET A 1 -23.23 -6.93 18.70
C MET A 1 -23.24 -6.96 17.19
N GLY A 2 -22.63 -7.99 16.57
CA GLY A 2 -22.63 -8.15 15.12
C GLY A 2 -23.94 -8.76 14.61
N LEU A 3 -24.18 -8.68 13.30
CA LEU A 3 -25.30 -9.35 12.63
C LEU A 3 -25.19 -10.88 12.79
N THR A 4 -26.33 -11.56 12.95
CA THR A 4 -26.38 -13.02 12.89
C THR A 4 -26.05 -13.52 11.48
N LEU A 5 -25.66 -14.79 11.32
CA LEU A 5 -25.33 -15.37 10.00
C LEU A 5 -26.47 -15.22 9.00
N GLU A 6 -27.72 -15.42 9.43
CA GLU A 6 -28.89 -15.24 8.56
C GLU A 6 -29.12 -13.77 8.19
N GLN A 7 -28.86 -12.84 9.11
CA GLN A 7 -28.90 -11.41 8.78
C GLN A 7 -27.81 -11.00 7.79
N GLN A 8 -26.62 -11.61 7.87
CA GLN A 8 -25.53 -11.38 6.92
C GLN A 8 -25.89 -11.91 5.52
N LYS A 9 -26.51 -13.09 5.44
CA LYS A 9 -26.97 -13.67 4.16
C LYS A 9 -28.08 -12.84 3.50
N GLU A 10 -29.05 -12.37 4.27
CA GLU A 10 -30.11 -11.50 3.73
C GLU A 10 -29.58 -10.14 3.26
N LEU A 11 -28.61 -9.57 3.98
CA LEU A 11 -27.93 -8.36 3.54
C LEU A 11 -27.14 -8.58 2.24
N ALA A 12 -26.41 -9.69 2.13
CA ALA A 12 -25.68 -10.05 0.91
C ALA A 12 -26.61 -10.18 -0.31
N LYS A 13 -27.76 -10.83 -0.14
CA LYS A 13 -28.79 -10.89 -1.19
C LYS A 13 -29.31 -9.50 -1.57
N PHE A 14 -29.59 -8.64 -0.59
CA PHE A 14 -30.03 -7.27 -0.81
C PHE A 14 -28.99 -6.44 -1.59
N GLU A 15 -27.70 -6.64 -1.32
CA GLU A 15 -26.59 -6.00 -2.04
C GLU A 15 -26.28 -6.63 -3.42
N GLY A 16 -27.06 -7.63 -3.84
CA GLY A 16 -26.93 -8.28 -5.16
C GLY A 16 -26.00 -9.49 -5.20
N TYR A 17 -25.50 -9.96 -4.05
CA TYR A 17 -24.73 -11.19 -3.94
C TYR A 17 -25.68 -12.37 -3.73
N SER A 18 -26.12 -12.98 -4.83
CA SER A 18 -27.05 -14.12 -4.81
C SER A 18 -26.43 -15.41 -4.27
N ASP A 19 -25.10 -15.50 -4.21
CA ASP A 19 -24.34 -16.63 -3.68
C ASP A 19 -23.41 -16.15 -2.55
N PHE A 20 -23.88 -16.29 -1.32
CA PHE A 20 -23.16 -15.87 -0.11
C PHE A 20 -21.86 -16.67 0.10
N ASP A 21 -21.87 -17.97 -0.23
CA ASP A 21 -20.70 -18.82 -0.05
C ASP A 21 -19.61 -18.47 -1.08
N ALA A 22 -20.00 -18.20 -2.33
CA ALA A 22 -19.06 -17.69 -3.34
C ALA A 22 -18.47 -16.32 -2.97
N TRP A 23 -19.29 -15.42 -2.43
CA TRP A 23 -18.82 -14.12 -1.94
C TRP A 23 -17.84 -14.28 -0.76
N LEU A 24 -18.18 -15.12 0.22
CA LEU A 24 -17.33 -15.38 1.39
C LEU A 24 -15.98 -15.99 0.98
N GLU A 25 -15.97 -16.93 0.04
CA GLU A 25 -14.73 -17.52 -0.48
C GLU A 25 -13.88 -16.53 -1.27
N MET A 26 -14.51 -15.62 -2.03
CA MET A 26 -13.80 -14.53 -2.68
C MET A 26 -13.18 -13.56 -1.68
N ASP A 27 -13.90 -13.22 -0.61
CA ASP A 27 -13.43 -12.30 0.41
C ASP A 27 -12.24 -12.87 1.20
N LYS A 28 -12.31 -14.16 1.58
CA LYS A 28 -11.17 -14.88 2.18
C LYS A 28 -9.93 -14.85 1.28
N LYS A 29 -10.09 -15.16 -0.01
CA LYS A 29 -8.97 -15.10 -0.98
C LYS A 29 -8.39 -13.69 -1.12
N ARG A 30 -9.23 -12.67 -1.05
CA ARG A 30 -8.79 -11.27 -1.07
C ARG A 30 -7.99 -10.96 0.19
N ALA A 31 -8.48 -11.35 1.36
CA ALA A 31 -7.79 -11.16 2.63
C ALA A 31 -6.41 -11.84 2.62
N GLU A 32 -6.34 -13.12 2.25
CA GLU A 32 -5.08 -13.87 2.14
C GLU A 32 -4.09 -13.22 1.16
N LYS A 33 -4.57 -12.76 0.01
CA LYS A 33 -3.75 -12.05 -0.97
C LYS A 33 -3.22 -10.74 -0.40
N THR A 34 -4.07 -9.97 0.28
CA THR A 34 -3.68 -8.70 0.90
C THR A 34 -2.65 -8.91 2.01
N GLU A 35 -2.81 -9.93 2.85
CA GLU A 35 -1.82 -10.28 3.88
C GLU A 35 -0.46 -10.62 3.25
N ARG A 36 -0.45 -11.40 2.16
CA ARG A 36 0.79 -11.72 1.45
C ARG A 36 1.44 -10.49 0.83
N GLU A 37 0.67 -9.64 0.15
CA GLU A 37 1.18 -8.41 -0.47
C GLU A 37 1.71 -7.44 0.58
N LEU A 38 1.07 -7.36 1.75
CA LEU A 38 1.55 -6.57 2.88
C LEU A 38 2.89 -7.11 3.40
N ALA A 39 2.99 -8.42 3.61
CA ALA A 39 4.23 -9.06 4.05
C ALA A 39 5.38 -8.88 3.04
N GLU A 40 5.09 -8.97 1.73
CA GLU A 40 6.07 -8.69 0.67
C GLU A 40 6.51 -7.22 0.68
N ALA A 41 5.57 -6.27 0.88
CA ALA A 41 5.88 -4.85 0.96
C ALA A 41 6.70 -4.49 2.20
N GLU A 42 6.42 -5.11 3.36
CA GLU A 42 7.18 -4.93 4.60
C GLU A 42 8.58 -5.54 4.51
N ALA A 43 8.73 -6.65 3.79
CA ALA A 43 10.01 -7.31 3.57
C ALA A 43 10.87 -6.61 2.50
N TYR A 44 10.25 -5.82 1.62
CA TYR A 44 10.94 -5.16 0.52
C TYR A 44 12.01 -4.18 1.04
N LYS A 45 13.25 -4.39 0.57
CA LYS A 45 14.36 -3.47 0.75
C LYS A 45 14.81 -3.01 -0.63
N PRO A 46 14.84 -1.69 -0.89
CA PRO A 46 15.31 -1.20 -2.17
C PRO A 46 16.80 -1.51 -2.36
N THR A 47 17.23 -1.61 -3.60
CA THR A 47 18.65 -1.66 -3.96
C THR A 47 19.30 -0.28 -3.87
N LYS A 48 20.62 -0.22 -3.77
CA LYS A 48 21.40 1.03 -3.89
C LYS A 48 21.10 1.75 -5.20
N ALA A 49 20.93 1.01 -6.30
CA ALA A 49 20.62 1.57 -7.61
C ALA A 49 19.22 2.20 -7.67
N GLU A 50 18.22 1.61 -7.02
CA GLU A 50 16.88 2.23 -6.90
C GLU A 50 16.89 3.50 -6.06
N ILE A 51 17.65 3.51 -4.95
CA ILE A 51 17.84 4.71 -4.14
C ILE A 51 18.51 5.81 -4.96
N ALA A 52 19.58 5.49 -5.70
CA ALA A 52 20.29 6.45 -6.53
C ALA A 52 19.38 7.07 -7.61
N ARG A 53 18.54 6.26 -8.26
CA ARG A 53 17.55 6.76 -9.22
C ARG A 53 16.55 7.72 -8.58
N LYS A 54 15.98 7.35 -7.42
CA LYS A 54 15.03 8.22 -6.69
C LYS A 54 15.67 9.55 -6.28
N ILE A 55 16.91 9.54 -5.81
CA ILE A 55 17.66 10.76 -5.48
C ILE A 55 17.92 11.60 -6.73
N ASN A 56 18.28 10.97 -7.86
CA ASN A 56 18.46 11.68 -9.12
C ASN A 56 17.16 12.35 -9.57
N ASP A 57 16.02 11.66 -9.51
CA ASP A 57 14.72 12.24 -9.86
C ASP A 57 14.39 13.43 -8.97
N LEU A 58 14.63 13.33 -7.66
CA LEU A 58 14.45 14.44 -6.72
C LEU A 58 15.32 15.66 -7.02
N ARG A 59 16.51 15.46 -7.61
CA ARG A 59 17.43 16.56 -7.98
C ARG A 59 17.14 17.16 -9.35
N THR A 60 16.49 16.41 -10.24
CA THR A 60 16.37 16.78 -11.66
C THR A 60 14.93 17.09 -12.09
N ASN A 61 13.94 16.58 -11.34
CA ASN A 61 12.53 16.77 -11.61
C ASN A 61 11.83 17.50 -10.45
N PRO A 62 11.38 18.75 -10.63
CA PRO A 62 10.72 19.52 -9.57
C PRO A 62 9.41 18.87 -9.08
N PHE A 63 8.78 17.98 -9.86
CA PHE A 63 7.55 17.29 -9.46
C PHE A 63 7.80 16.00 -8.68
N ALA A 64 9.05 15.51 -8.61
CA ALA A 64 9.35 14.28 -7.89
C ALA A 64 9.00 14.38 -6.39
N ILE A 65 9.10 15.58 -5.79
CA ILE A 65 8.76 15.81 -4.39
C ILE A 65 7.25 15.65 -4.10
N GLU A 66 6.38 15.92 -5.08
CA GLU A 66 4.93 15.86 -4.91
C GLU A 66 4.43 14.44 -4.64
N TYR A 67 5.11 13.43 -5.20
CA TYR A 67 4.86 12.03 -4.85
C TYR A 67 5.05 11.79 -3.35
N TYR A 68 6.14 12.27 -2.78
CA TYR A 68 6.48 12.06 -1.37
C TYR A 68 5.57 12.85 -0.44
N ARG A 69 5.19 14.08 -0.80
CA ARG A 69 4.22 14.89 -0.05
C ARG A 69 2.86 14.20 0.03
N ARG A 70 2.37 13.69 -1.10
CA ARG A 70 1.07 13.01 -1.18
C ARG A 70 1.02 11.73 -0.36
N ILE A 71 2.04 10.87 -0.44
CA ILE A 71 2.05 9.60 0.31
C ILE A 71 2.24 9.82 1.82
N SER A 72 2.94 10.88 2.21
CA SER A 72 3.19 11.20 3.62
C SER A 72 2.17 12.17 4.22
N MET A 73 1.25 12.68 3.40
CA MET A 73 0.31 13.75 3.74
C MET A 73 1.00 14.94 4.43
N ASN A 74 2.17 15.32 3.90
CA ASN A 74 3.00 16.40 4.46
C ASN A 74 3.46 17.33 3.34
N ASP A 75 2.75 18.45 3.16
CA ASP A 75 3.03 19.43 2.11
C ASP A 75 4.32 20.22 2.37
N ASP A 76 4.74 20.34 3.63
CA ASP A 76 5.97 21.03 4.04
C ASP A 76 7.24 20.18 3.82
N LEU A 77 7.10 18.94 3.34
CA LEU A 77 8.23 18.05 3.11
C LEU A 77 9.16 18.63 2.02
N THR A 78 10.46 18.70 2.34
CA THR A 78 11.49 19.24 1.44
C THR A 78 12.25 18.13 0.71
N VAL A 79 12.83 18.48 -0.45
CA VAL A 79 13.65 17.57 -1.25
C VAL A 79 14.83 17.03 -0.43
N GLU A 80 15.52 17.88 0.32
CA GLU A 80 16.68 17.53 1.13
C GLU A 80 16.33 16.55 2.25
N GLN A 81 15.16 16.72 2.88
CA GLN A 81 14.68 15.79 3.90
C GLN A 81 14.41 14.40 3.29
N VAL A 82 13.84 14.34 2.09
CA VAL A 82 13.58 13.05 1.41
C VAL A 82 14.90 12.39 1.01
N ILE A 83 15.84 13.14 0.41
CA ILE A 83 17.16 12.62 0.03
C ILE A 83 17.88 12.07 1.26
N LYS A 84 17.94 12.83 2.37
CA LYS A 84 18.59 12.39 3.61
C LYS A 84 17.96 11.13 4.21
N ARG A 85 16.64 10.94 4.04
CA ARG A 85 15.96 9.70 4.44
C ARG A 85 16.35 8.55 3.54
N LEU A 86 16.33 8.76 2.23
CA LEU A 86 16.72 7.75 1.23
C LEU A 86 18.17 7.28 1.41
N GLU A 87 19.11 8.18 1.70
CA GLU A 87 20.51 7.85 1.97
C GLU A 87 20.70 6.98 3.23
N LYS A 88 19.73 6.97 4.15
CA LYS A 88 19.75 6.17 5.38
C LYS A 88 18.96 4.87 5.25
N THR A 89 18.24 4.66 4.15
CA THR A 89 17.41 3.46 3.94
C THR A 89 18.30 2.23 3.80
N LYS A 90 17.98 1.16 4.54
CA LYS A 90 18.68 -0.12 4.41
C LYS A 90 18.44 -0.71 3.03
N THR A 91 19.51 -1.12 2.36
CA THR A 91 19.45 -1.71 1.02
C THR A 91 19.51 -3.24 1.07
N SER A 92 19.08 -3.88 -0.01
CA SER A 92 19.24 -5.33 -0.21
C SER A 92 20.67 -5.74 -0.60
N ASP A 93 21.43 -4.83 -1.22
CA ASP A 93 22.78 -5.00 -1.78
C ASP A 93 23.80 -3.99 -1.21
#